data_AF-A0A416GDC1-F1
#
_entry.id   AF-A0A416GDC1-F1
#
_cell.length_a   1.000
_cell.length_b   1.000
_cell.length_c   1.000
_cell.angle_alpha   90.00
_cell.angle_beta   90.00
_cell.angle_gamma   90.00
#
_symmetry.space_group_name_H-M   'P 1'
#
loop_
_entity.id
_entity.type
_entity.pdbx_description
1 polymer ?
#
loop_
_entity_poly.entity_id
_entity_poly.type
_entity_poly.pdbx_seq_one_letter_code
_entity_poly.pdbx_strand_id
1 'polypeptide(L)'
;MIKTITYHLRDVIPYINWIYFFHAWGFPPRFAGIADVHDCAGCRAGWLNQFSEEEKARATEAMRLYDDARQMLTKLDATYHSYVRFGLYDANSDGDNLVFWSDEEGDAKKEFRLPLLRQQQKKTEGPFLCLSDYVRPVSHGIRDKVGVFCATVDEEIEHLYEKDEDYDPFVHMLCQTLADRMAEASVEKMHEEVRKIYWGYAPDEQLSIKDLLLERFQGIRPAVGYPSLPDQSTNFDLDAWLDFSRIGIRITETGAMIPHASVSGLILAHPQAKYFAVGKIGEDQLQDYASRKGKPVDAIRKFLTANL
;
A
#
# COMPACT_ATOMS: atom_id res chain seq x y z
N MET A 1 -15.91 -8.84 9.28
CA MET A 1 -16.41 -7.44 9.34
C MET A 1 -15.86 -6.69 8.15
N ILE A 2 -16.68 -5.94 7.40
CA ILE A 2 -16.22 -5.09 6.30
C ILE A 2 -16.59 -3.64 6.61
N LYS A 3 -15.68 -2.70 6.34
CA LYS A 3 -15.86 -1.27 6.54
C LYS A 3 -15.39 -0.50 5.32
N THR A 4 -16.09 0.61 5.05
CA THR A 4 -15.65 1.65 4.13
C THR A 4 -15.52 2.94 4.93
N ILE A 5 -14.40 3.62 4.78
CA ILE A 5 -14.07 4.88 5.44
C ILE A 5 -13.79 5.90 4.34
N THR A 6 -14.38 7.08 4.49
CA THR A 6 -14.06 8.26 3.69
C THR A 6 -13.29 9.21 4.57
N TYR A 7 -12.15 9.71 4.08
CA TYR A 7 -11.34 10.71 4.77
C TYR A 7 -11.37 12.03 4.02
N HIS A 8 -11.40 13.13 4.77
CA HIS A 8 -10.90 14.39 4.24
C HIS A 8 -9.40 14.27 4.02
N LEU A 9 -8.89 14.88 2.95
CA LEU A 9 -7.48 14.76 2.59
C LEU A 9 -6.58 15.33 3.70
N ARG A 10 -7.01 16.39 4.40
CA ARG A 10 -6.31 16.96 5.57
C ARG A 10 -6.02 15.94 6.66
N ASP A 11 -6.86 14.92 6.81
CA ASP A 11 -6.67 13.94 7.86
C ASP A 11 -5.64 12.87 7.49
N VAL A 12 -5.36 12.69 6.20
CA VAL A 12 -4.36 11.74 5.69
C VAL A 12 -3.04 12.41 5.33
N ILE A 13 -3.03 13.72 5.05
CA ILE A 13 -1.80 14.50 4.76
C ILE A 13 -0.65 14.22 5.76
N PRO A 14 -0.88 14.15 7.09
CA PRO A 14 0.18 13.83 8.03
C PRO A 14 0.86 12.48 7.78
N TYR A 15 0.16 11.52 7.16
CA TYR A 15 0.66 10.17 6.87
C TYR A 15 1.37 10.06 5.52
N ILE A 16 1.52 11.17 4.77
CA ILE A 16 2.27 11.16 3.51
C ILE A 16 3.74 10.87 3.78
N ASN A 17 4.24 9.81 3.14
CA ASN A 17 5.68 9.57 3.08
C ASN A 17 6.32 10.40 1.95
N TRP A 18 6.86 11.56 2.33
CA TRP A 18 7.47 12.51 1.41
C TRP A 18 8.73 11.98 0.70
N ILE A 19 9.39 10.95 1.21
CA ILE A 19 10.56 10.35 0.53
C ILE A 19 10.18 9.86 -0.86
N TYR A 20 9.04 9.17 -0.98
CA TYR A 20 8.57 8.65 -2.26
C TYR A 20 8.01 9.74 -3.17
N PHE A 21 7.42 10.79 -2.60
CA PHE A 21 7.03 11.98 -3.37
C PHE A 21 8.27 12.58 -4.04
N PHE A 22 9.31 12.89 -3.28
CA PHE A 22 10.54 13.46 -3.83
C PHE A 22 11.26 12.53 -4.80
N HIS A 23 11.23 11.22 -4.55
CA HIS A 23 11.78 10.23 -5.47
C HIS A 23 11.08 10.27 -6.85
N ALA A 24 9.75 10.41 -6.90
CA ALA A 24 9.01 10.54 -8.16
C ALA A 24 9.44 11.78 -8.96
N TRP A 25 9.90 12.83 -8.27
CA TRP A 25 10.44 14.06 -8.87
C TRP A 25 11.97 14.02 -9.06
N GLY A 26 12.60 12.86 -8.91
CA GLY A 26 14.04 12.69 -9.13
C GLY A 26 14.92 13.30 -8.03
N PHE A 27 14.38 13.62 -6.86
CA PHE A 27 15.15 14.10 -5.71
C PHE A 27 15.62 12.93 -4.83
N PRO A 28 16.90 12.94 -4.39
CA PRO A 28 17.40 11.99 -3.39
C PRO A 28 16.58 12.06 -2.08
N PRO A 29 16.42 10.94 -1.36
CA PRO A 29 15.61 10.86 -0.14
C PRO A 29 15.89 11.93 0.92
N ARG A 30 17.14 12.38 1.07
CA ARG A 30 17.52 13.42 2.05
C ARG A 30 16.80 14.75 1.84
N PHE A 31 16.36 15.07 0.62
CA PHE A 31 15.63 16.31 0.34
C PHE A 31 14.21 16.30 0.92
N ALA A 32 13.64 15.12 1.14
CA ALA A 32 12.34 14.98 1.81
C ALA A 32 12.35 15.47 3.26
N GLY A 33 13.53 15.64 3.86
CA GLY A 33 13.67 16.21 5.20
C GLY A 33 13.09 17.63 5.34
N ILE A 34 12.84 18.35 4.24
CA ILE A 34 12.12 19.64 4.31
C ILE A 34 10.73 19.51 4.92
N ALA A 35 10.07 18.35 4.77
CA ALA A 35 8.76 18.10 5.33
C ALA A 35 8.74 18.02 6.87
N ASP A 36 9.91 17.78 7.49
CA ASP A 36 10.08 17.75 8.94
C ASP A 36 10.50 19.12 9.52
N VAL A 37 10.70 20.12 8.66
CA VAL A 37 11.18 21.45 9.07
C VAL A 37 10.01 22.34 9.42
N HIS A 38 10.07 22.98 10.59
CA HIS A 38 9.09 23.98 10.98
C HIS A 38 9.06 25.13 9.96
N ASP A 39 7.85 25.58 9.61
CA ASP A 39 7.59 26.52 8.52
C ASP A 39 7.88 27.98 8.89
N CYS A 40 9.09 28.26 9.37
CA CYS A 40 9.59 29.60 9.60
C CYS A 40 10.90 29.84 8.84
N ALA A 41 11.15 31.10 8.48
CA ALA A 41 12.31 31.49 7.68
C ALA A 41 13.64 30.99 8.29
N GLY A 42 13.78 31.05 9.62
CA GLY A 42 14.98 30.58 10.32
C GLY A 42 15.22 29.08 10.20
N CYS A 43 14.20 28.25 10.41
CA CYS A 43 14.31 26.79 10.30
C CYS A 43 14.57 26.35 8.85
N ARG A 44 13.90 26.98 7.88
CA ARG A 44 14.08 26.69 6.45
C ARG A 44 15.47 27.10 5.96
N ALA A 45 15.97 28.27 6.37
CA ALA A 45 17.36 28.66 6.11
C ALA A 45 18.36 27.70 6.79
N GLY A 46 18.06 27.29 8.02
CA GLY A 46 18.85 26.29 8.74
C GLY A 46 18.94 24.95 8.01
N TRP A 47 17.84 24.48 7.41
CA TRP A 47 17.83 23.28 6.57
C TRP A 47 18.66 23.44 5.30
N LEU A 48 18.54 24.57 4.59
CA LEU A 48 19.36 24.84 3.39
C LEU A 48 20.86 24.88 3.71
N ASN A 49 21.24 25.36 4.88
CA ASN A 49 22.64 25.43 5.31
C ASN A 49 23.27 24.05 5.61
N GLN A 50 22.48 22.96 5.61
CA GLN A 50 23.01 21.60 5.75
C GLN A 50 23.60 21.05 4.43
N PHE A 51 23.32 21.72 3.30
CA PHE A 51 23.76 21.31 1.97
C PHE A 51 25.01 22.10 1.53
N SER A 52 25.83 21.47 0.68
CA SER A 52 26.96 22.15 0.05
C SER A 52 26.49 23.26 -0.90
N GLU A 53 27.35 24.22 -1.24
CA GLU A 53 27.00 25.30 -2.20
C GLU A 53 26.49 24.75 -3.54
N GLU A 54 27.07 23.64 -4.01
CA GLU A 54 26.67 22.96 -5.24
C GLU A 54 25.25 22.35 -5.15
N GLU A 55 24.84 21.95 -3.95
CA GLU A 55 23.55 21.31 -3.69
C GLU A 55 22.44 22.30 -3.32
N LYS A 56 22.78 23.53 -2.90
CA LYS A 56 21.81 24.53 -2.43
C LYS A 56 20.78 24.92 -3.48
N ALA A 57 21.17 24.98 -4.76
CA ALA A 57 20.21 25.24 -5.84
C ALA A 57 19.13 24.16 -5.87
N ARG A 58 19.53 22.88 -5.85
CA ARG A 58 18.62 21.73 -5.82
C ARG A 58 17.80 21.66 -4.53
N ALA A 59 18.40 21.99 -3.39
CA ALA A 59 17.68 22.07 -2.11
C ALA A 59 16.57 23.14 -2.15
N THR A 60 16.84 24.28 -2.79
CA THR A 60 15.87 25.35 -2.97
C THR A 60 14.72 24.93 -3.89
N GLU A 61 15.01 24.20 -4.97
CA GLU A 61 13.97 23.61 -5.83
C GLU A 61 13.11 22.58 -5.09
N ALA A 62 13.72 21.70 -4.29
CA ALA A 62 12.99 20.74 -3.47
C ALA A 62 12.07 21.44 -2.47
N MET A 63 12.56 22.52 -1.86
CA MET A 63 11.79 23.35 -0.95
C MET A 63 10.59 24.01 -1.65
N ARG A 64 10.79 24.57 -2.85
CA ARG A 64 9.69 25.14 -3.66
C ARG A 64 8.68 24.08 -4.06
N LEU A 65 9.13 22.91 -4.52
CA LEU A 65 8.25 21.79 -4.87
C LEU A 65 7.38 21.37 -3.67
N TYR A 66 7.95 21.34 -2.47
CA TYR A 66 7.19 21.07 -1.25
C TYR A 66 6.12 22.14 -0.96
N ASP A 67 6.45 23.42 -1.16
CA ASP A 67 5.47 24.51 -1.01
C ASP A 67 4.34 24.40 -2.02
N ASP A 68 4.67 24.14 -3.29
CA ASP A 68 3.70 23.93 -4.37
C ASP A 68 2.80 22.73 -4.03
N ALA A 69 3.36 21.64 -3.53
CA ALA A 69 2.64 20.46 -3.08
C ALA A 69 1.67 20.76 -1.92
N ARG A 70 2.11 21.51 -0.90
CA ARG A 70 1.25 21.89 0.24
C ARG A 70 0.11 22.80 -0.17
N GLN A 71 0.36 23.74 -1.07
CA GLN A 71 -0.68 24.60 -1.61
C GLN A 71 -1.69 23.79 -2.43
N MET A 72 -1.22 22.87 -3.28
CA MET A 72 -2.09 21.99 -4.05
C MET A 72 -2.93 21.09 -3.14
N LEU A 73 -2.34 20.45 -2.14
CA LEU A 73 -3.06 19.65 -1.15
C LEU A 73 -4.17 20.44 -0.44
N THR A 74 -3.93 21.71 -0.11
CA THR A 74 -4.95 22.58 0.49
C THR A 74 -6.12 22.84 -0.46
N LYS A 75 -5.84 23.02 -1.77
CA LYS A 75 -6.87 23.18 -2.79
C LYS A 75 -7.66 21.90 -3.00
N LEU A 76 -6.97 20.75 -3.06
CA LEU A 76 -7.60 19.45 -3.28
C LEU A 76 -8.52 19.08 -2.11
N ASP A 77 -8.10 19.29 -0.87
CA ASP A 77 -8.88 18.99 0.34
C ASP A 77 -10.22 19.72 0.42
N ALA A 78 -10.37 20.86 -0.26
CA ALA A 78 -11.63 21.60 -0.26
C ALA A 78 -12.75 20.89 -1.02
N THR A 79 -12.40 19.96 -1.92
CA THR A 79 -13.33 19.34 -2.87
C THR A 79 -13.29 17.82 -2.83
N TYR A 80 -12.10 17.25 -2.70
CA TYR A 80 -11.85 15.82 -2.89
C TYR A 80 -11.62 15.08 -1.59
N HIS A 81 -11.79 13.77 -1.66
CA HIS A 81 -11.64 12.83 -0.55
C HIS A 81 -10.76 11.65 -0.95
N SER A 82 -10.37 10.88 0.05
CA SER A 82 -9.83 9.55 -0.14
C SER A 82 -10.73 8.52 0.52
N TYR A 83 -10.65 7.29 0.01
CA TYR A 83 -11.51 6.20 0.42
C TYR A 83 -10.66 4.99 0.76
N VAL A 84 -11.03 4.31 1.84
CA VAL A 84 -10.47 3.02 2.18
C VAL A 84 -11.59 2.06 2.44
N ARG A 85 -11.46 0.85 1.93
CA ARG A 85 -12.30 -0.28 2.25
C ARG A 85 -11.42 -1.39 2.78
N PHE A 86 -11.82 -2.00 3.89
CA PHE A 86 -11.11 -3.15 4.42
C PHE A 86 -12.09 -4.15 5.04
N GLY A 87 -11.68 -5.40 5.06
CA GLY A 87 -12.37 -6.48 5.74
C GLY A 87 -11.43 -7.23 6.67
N LEU A 88 -11.91 -7.56 7.86
CA LEU A 88 -11.27 -8.49 8.79
C LEU A 88 -12.04 -9.80 8.76
N TYR A 89 -11.33 -10.87 8.42
CA TYR A 89 -11.90 -12.19 8.19
C TYR A 89 -11.23 -13.20 9.09
N ASP A 90 -12.02 -14.19 9.52
CA ASP A 90 -11.43 -15.40 10.06
C ASP A 90 -10.66 -16.08 8.95
N ALA A 91 -9.44 -16.48 9.26
CA ALA A 91 -8.53 -17.04 8.28
C ALA A 91 -7.56 -18.04 8.92
N ASN A 92 -6.96 -18.87 8.08
CA ASN A 92 -5.87 -19.76 8.46
C ASN A 92 -4.89 -19.89 7.30
N SER A 93 -3.68 -20.41 7.56
CA SER A 93 -2.79 -20.87 6.49
C SER A 93 -3.04 -22.34 6.15
N ASP A 94 -2.83 -22.70 4.89
CA ASP A 94 -2.79 -24.08 4.40
C ASP A 94 -1.66 -24.19 3.36
N GLY A 95 -0.48 -24.58 3.84
CA GLY A 95 0.77 -24.46 3.08
C GLY A 95 1.06 -23.00 2.71
N ASP A 96 1.30 -22.76 1.42
CA ASP A 96 1.59 -21.42 0.87
C ASP A 96 0.29 -20.68 0.46
N ASN A 97 -0.83 -20.97 1.12
CA ASN A 97 -2.11 -20.30 0.90
C ASN A 97 -2.62 -19.66 2.18
N LEU A 98 -3.41 -18.61 2.02
CA LEU A 98 -4.36 -18.15 3.03
C LEU A 98 -5.75 -18.66 2.69
N VAL A 99 -6.45 -19.19 3.68
CA VAL A 99 -7.82 -19.68 3.58
C VAL A 99 -8.70 -18.75 4.40
N PHE A 100 -9.60 -18.04 3.73
CA PHE A 100 -10.57 -17.13 4.32
C PHE A 100 -11.91 -17.83 4.51
N TRP A 101 -12.53 -17.61 5.67
CA TRP A 101 -13.79 -18.22 6.05
C TRP A 101 -14.89 -17.16 6.09
N SER A 102 -15.98 -17.40 5.35
CA SER A 102 -17.21 -16.62 5.48
C SER A 102 -18.27 -17.42 6.26
N ASP A 103 -18.84 -16.77 7.27
CA ASP A 103 -19.96 -17.29 8.07
C ASP A 103 -21.31 -16.68 7.65
N GLU A 104 -21.42 -16.13 6.44
CA GLU A 104 -22.72 -15.63 5.95
C GLU A 104 -23.76 -16.76 5.90
N GLU A 105 -24.83 -16.59 6.68
CA GLU A 105 -25.97 -17.51 6.76
C GLU A 105 -26.75 -17.46 5.44
N GLY A 106 -26.74 -18.55 4.66
CA GLY A 106 -27.71 -18.71 3.58
C GLY A 106 -27.31 -19.60 2.42
N ASP A 107 -26.02 -19.77 2.13
CA ASP A 107 -25.58 -20.72 1.11
C ASP A 107 -24.09 -21.05 1.32
N ALA A 108 -23.77 -22.35 1.43
CA ALA A 108 -22.45 -22.98 1.54
C ALA A 108 -21.28 -22.08 2.01
N LYS A 109 -20.73 -22.35 3.22
CA LYS A 109 -19.47 -21.76 3.74
C LYS A 109 -18.52 -21.38 2.60
N LYS A 110 -18.49 -20.09 2.24
CA LYS A 110 -17.69 -19.63 1.12
C LYS A 110 -16.25 -19.61 1.58
N GLU A 111 -15.51 -20.64 1.18
CA GLU A 111 -14.08 -20.73 1.35
C GLU A 111 -13.42 -20.00 0.18
N PHE A 112 -12.57 -19.02 0.50
CA PHE A 112 -11.74 -18.35 -0.49
C PHE A 112 -10.28 -18.61 -0.17
N ARG A 113 -9.56 -19.14 -1.16
CA ARG A 113 -8.14 -19.44 -1.05
C ARG A 113 -7.35 -18.40 -1.83
N LEU A 114 -6.42 -17.75 -1.15
CA LEU A 114 -5.47 -16.84 -1.77
C LEU A 114 -4.08 -17.51 -1.78
N PRO A 115 -3.60 -17.95 -2.97
CA PRO A 115 -2.25 -18.47 -3.12
C PRO A 115 -1.19 -17.39 -2.92
N LEU A 116 -0.12 -17.75 -2.21
CA LEU A 116 1.07 -16.93 -1.99
C LEU A 116 2.33 -17.62 -2.53
N LEU A 117 3.40 -16.83 -2.67
CA LEU A 117 4.72 -17.27 -3.10
C LEU A 117 5.69 -17.37 -1.92
N ARG A 118 6.71 -18.22 -2.07
CA ARG A 118 7.72 -18.47 -1.05
C ARG A 118 9.10 -18.21 -1.62
N GLN A 119 9.98 -17.59 -0.82
CA GLN A 119 11.38 -17.40 -1.20
C GLN A 119 12.03 -18.72 -1.60
N GLN A 120 12.81 -18.74 -2.69
CA GLN A 120 13.61 -19.91 -3.11
C GLN A 120 15.11 -19.59 -3.31
N GLN A 121 15.49 -18.30 -3.26
CA GLN A 121 16.89 -17.92 -3.39
C GLN A 121 17.73 -18.36 -2.19
N LYS A 122 18.78 -19.15 -2.47
CA LYS A 122 19.68 -19.67 -1.45
C LYS A 122 20.21 -18.55 -0.56
N LYS A 123 20.10 -18.75 0.74
CA LYS A 123 20.59 -17.82 1.76
C LYS A 123 21.46 -18.54 2.77
N THR A 124 22.34 -17.78 3.39
CA THR A 124 23.30 -18.27 4.38
C THR A 124 22.59 -18.74 5.65
N GLU A 125 21.54 -18.01 6.08
CA GLU A 125 20.82 -18.26 7.32
C GLU A 125 19.34 -17.89 7.22
N GLY A 126 18.52 -18.45 8.10
CA GLY A 126 17.09 -18.14 8.26
C GLY A 126 16.14 -18.94 7.35
N PRO A 127 14.83 -18.94 7.67
CA PRO A 127 13.82 -19.72 6.95
C PRO A 127 13.38 -19.02 5.67
N PHE A 128 13.09 -19.77 4.60
CA PHE A 128 12.48 -19.25 3.37
C PHE A 128 11.05 -18.76 3.63
N LEU A 129 10.85 -17.44 3.58
CA LEU A 129 9.61 -16.82 4.03
C LEU A 129 8.50 -16.91 2.98
N CYS A 130 7.29 -17.15 3.45
CA CYS A 130 6.02 -16.91 2.77
C CYS A 130 5.12 -16.07 3.68
N LEU A 131 4.22 -15.24 3.12
CA LEU A 131 3.28 -14.46 3.93
C LEU A 131 2.32 -15.35 4.74
N SER A 132 2.05 -16.60 4.29
CA SER A 132 1.21 -17.55 5.02
C SER A 132 1.82 -18.00 6.35
N ASP A 133 3.14 -17.90 6.49
CA ASP A 133 3.86 -18.30 7.70
C ASP A 133 3.46 -17.46 8.93
N TYR A 134 2.91 -16.27 8.70
CA TYR A 134 2.45 -15.35 9.75
C TYR A 134 0.99 -15.57 10.18
N VAL A 135 0.33 -16.61 9.66
CA VAL A 135 -1.07 -16.92 9.96
C VAL A 135 -1.16 -18.35 10.47
N ARG A 136 -1.91 -18.57 11.55
CA ARG A 136 -2.02 -19.90 12.17
C ARG A 136 -2.53 -20.95 11.17
N PRO A 137 -1.90 -22.13 11.10
CA PRO A 137 -2.30 -23.17 10.16
C PRO A 137 -3.64 -23.81 10.53
N VAL A 138 -4.38 -24.25 9.50
CA VAL A 138 -5.66 -24.97 9.65
C VAL A 138 -5.54 -26.20 10.57
N SER A 139 -4.39 -26.87 10.57
CA SER A 139 -4.11 -28.06 11.38
C SER A 139 -4.17 -27.81 12.89
N HIS A 140 -4.04 -26.56 13.33
CA HIS A 140 -4.16 -26.21 14.76
C HIS A 140 -5.61 -26.12 15.24
N GLY A 141 -6.61 -26.14 14.34
CA GLY A 141 -8.02 -26.13 14.69
C GLY A 141 -8.54 -24.83 15.33
N ILE A 142 -7.72 -23.77 15.37
CA ILE A 142 -8.06 -22.46 15.91
C ILE A 142 -8.06 -21.45 14.77
N ARG A 143 -9.14 -20.67 14.63
CA ARG A 143 -9.21 -19.58 13.65
C ARG A 143 -8.21 -18.48 14.01
N ASP A 144 -7.43 -18.05 13.03
CA ASP A 144 -6.71 -16.78 13.08
C ASP A 144 -7.53 -15.70 12.37
N LYS A 145 -6.94 -14.52 12.17
CA LYS A 145 -7.53 -13.46 11.36
C LYS A 145 -6.54 -12.91 10.35
N VAL A 146 -7.07 -12.50 9.21
CA VAL A 146 -6.34 -11.76 8.16
C VAL A 146 -7.22 -10.60 7.71
N GLY A 147 -6.60 -9.43 7.53
CA GLY A 147 -7.26 -8.30 6.89
C GLY A 147 -6.99 -8.27 5.39
N VAL A 148 -7.95 -7.74 4.63
CA VAL A 148 -7.79 -7.38 3.22
C VAL A 148 -8.21 -5.93 3.08
N PHE A 149 -7.49 -5.12 2.30
CA PHE A 149 -7.83 -3.72 2.07
C PHE A 149 -7.69 -3.31 0.61
N CYS A 150 -8.41 -2.26 0.24
CA CYS A 150 -8.16 -1.41 -0.90
C CYS A 150 -8.39 0.06 -0.54
N ALA A 151 -7.66 0.96 -1.18
CA ALA A 151 -7.74 2.39 -0.97
C ALA A 151 -7.57 3.12 -2.30
N THR A 152 -8.22 4.28 -2.43
CA THR A 152 -8.10 5.15 -3.59
C THR A 152 -8.41 6.60 -3.20
N VAL A 153 -8.34 7.49 -4.17
CA VAL A 153 -8.81 8.88 -4.09
C VAL A 153 -9.91 9.11 -5.12
N ASP A 154 -10.57 10.26 -5.06
CA ASP A 154 -11.43 10.69 -6.17
C ASP A 154 -10.65 10.65 -7.51
N GLU A 155 -11.16 9.91 -8.49
CA GLU A 155 -10.52 9.66 -9.80
C GLU A 155 -10.19 10.98 -10.52
N GLU A 156 -11.02 12.00 -10.32
CA GLU A 156 -10.89 13.30 -10.94
C GLU A 156 -9.54 13.96 -10.68
N ILE A 157 -8.88 13.69 -9.55
CA ILE A 157 -7.59 14.29 -9.20
C ILE A 157 -6.51 13.95 -10.24
N GLU A 158 -6.54 12.75 -10.82
CA GLU A 158 -5.57 12.30 -11.82
C GLU A 158 -5.71 13.01 -13.17
N HIS A 159 -6.89 13.58 -13.42
CA HIS A 159 -7.27 14.23 -14.68
C HIS A 159 -7.37 15.76 -14.54
N LEU A 160 -7.11 16.29 -13.34
CA LEU A 160 -7.13 17.73 -13.10
C LEU A 160 -6.14 18.45 -14.01
N TYR A 161 -6.59 19.57 -14.56
CA TYR A 161 -5.84 20.45 -15.46
C TYR A 161 -5.44 19.83 -16.81
N GLU A 162 -5.70 18.53 -17.07
CA GLU A 162 -5.27 17.82 -18.29
C GLU A 162 -5.85 18.43 -19.57
N LYS A 163 -7.04 19.04 -19.49
CA LYS A 163 -7.80 19.57 -20.64
C LYS A 163 -7.94 21.08 -20.62
N ASP A 164 -7.19 21.76 -19.77
CA ASP A 164 -7.23 23.22 -19.66
C ASP A 164 -6.53 23.86 -20.88
N GLU A 165 -7.01 25.02 -21.32
CA GLU A 165 -6.40 25.73 -22.47
C GLU A 165 -4.95 26.14 -22.18
N ASP A 166 -4.62 26.37 -20.91
CA ASP A 166 -3.29 26.69 -20.38
C ASP A 166 -2.64 25.50 -19.64
N TYR A 167 -2.81 24.28 -20.18
CA TYR A 167 -2.22 23.05 -19.65
C TYR A 167 -0.76 23.22 -19.19
N ASP A 168 -0.54 23.04 -17.89
CA ASP A 168 0.78 22.99 -17.28
C ASP A 168 1.13 21.54 -16.87
N PRO A 169 2.06 20.87 -17.58
CA PRO A 169 2.49 19.52 -17.26
C PRO A 169 3.01 19.35 -15.83
N PHE A 170 3.61 20.41 -15.26
CA PHE A 170 4.10 20.39 -13.88
C PHE A 170 2.93 20.25 -12.89
N VAL A 171 1.90 21.07 -13.06
CA VAL A 171 0.72 21.09 -12.17
C VAL A 171 -0.06 19.77 -12.28
N HIS A 172 -0.22 19.25 -13.51
CA HIS A 172 -0.88 17.97 -13.74
C HIS A 172 -0.11 16.81 -13.07
N MET A 173 1.20 16.73 -13.29
CA MET A 173 2.04 15.71 -12.65
C MET A 173 2.08 15.85 -11.13
N LEU A 174 1.99 17.08 -10.60
CA LEU A 174 1.87 17.33 -9.15
C LEU A 174 0.57 16.75 -8.59
N CYS A 175 -0.56 16.92 -9.28
CA CYS A 175 -1.83 16.34 -8.87
C CYS A 175 -1.77 14.81 -8.87
N GLN A 176 -1.24 14.19 -9.93
CA GLN A 176 -1.06 12.74 -10.02
C GLN A 176 -0.15 12.19 -8.93
N THR A 177 1.00 12.84 -8.69
CA THR A 177 1.92 12.40 -7.63
C THR A 177 1.27 12.52 -6.26
N LEU A 178 0.52 13.60 -6.00
CA LEU A 178 -0.20 13.79 -4.74
C LEU A 178 -1.34 12.78 -4.57
N ALA A 179 -2.08 12.45 -5.63
CA ALA A 179 -3.10 11.41 -5.63
C ALA A 179 -2.49 10.08 -5.15
N ASP A 180 -1.38 9.64 -5.75
CA ASP A 180 -0.66 8.43 -5.36
C ASP A 180 -0.25 8.47 -3.88
N ARG A 181 0.30 9.61 -3.42
CA ARG A 181 0.71 9.76 -2.01
C ARG A 181 -0.47 9.71 -1.05
N MET A 182 -1.62 10.29 -1.43
CA MET A 182 -2.83 10.31 -0.61
C MET A 182 -3.47 8.92 -0.52
N ALA A 183 -3.45 8.13 -1.60
CA ALA A 183 -3.89 6.74 -1.55
C ALA A 183 -3.06 5.92 -0.54
N GLU A 184 -1.73 6.01 -0.60
CA GLU A 184 -0.83 5.34 0.36
C GLU A 184 -1.00 5.86 1.80
N ALA A 185 -1.12 7.17 1.98
CA ALA A 185 -1.33 7.80 3.29
C ALA A 185 -2.66 7.36 3.92
N SER A 186 -3.70 7.15 3.10
CA SER A 186 -5.00 6.65 3.55
C SER A 186 -4.91 5.21 4.04
N VAL A 187 -4.12 4.37 3.37
CA VAL A 187 -3.81 3.02 3.85
C VAL A 187 -3.10 3.08 5.20
N GLU A 188 -2.16 4.01 5.38
CA GLU A 188 -1.44 4.12 6.65
C GLU A 188 -2.33 4.52 7.82
N LYS A 189 -3.15 5.55 7.63
CA LYS A 189 -4.12 5.96 8.62
C LYS A 189 -5.10 4.84 8.94
N MET A 190 -5.67 4.19 7.92
CA MET A 190 -6.58 3.06 8.14
C MET A 190 -5.88 1.92 8.88
N HIS A 191 -4.62 1.64 8.56
CA HIS A 191 -3.88 0.57 9.24
C HIS A 191 -3.73 0.89 10.73
N GLU A 192 -3.40 2.13 11.11
CA GLU A 192 -3.40 2.55 12.51
C GLU A 192 -4.77 2.31 13.18
N GLU A 193 -5.86 2.74 12.55
CA GLU A 193 -7.21 2.52 13.08
C GLU A 193 -7.55 1.02 13.19
N VAL A 194 -7.07 0.19 12.25
CA VAL A 194 -7.23 -1.27 12.34
C VAL A 194 -6.49 -1.84 13.55
N ARG A 195 -5.23 -1.44 13.77
CA ARG A 195 -4.44 -1.94 14.92
C ARG A 195 -5.08 -1.56 16.26
N LYS A 196 -5.55 -0.32 16.38
CA LYS A 196 -6.02 0.27 17.64
C LYS A 196 -7.50 0.02 17.92
N ILE A 197 -8.34 0.05 16.88
CA ILE A 197 -9.80 0.12 17.03
C ILE A 197 -10.47 -1.11 16.42
N TYR A 198 -10.28 -1.37 15.12
CA TYR A 198 -11.12 -2.35 14.42
C TYR A 198 -10.71 -3.81 14.66
N TRP A 199 -9.41 -4.10 14.60
CA TRP A 199 -8.85 -5.39 15.03
C TRP A 199 -8.46 -5.31 16.51
N GLY A 200 -7.92 -4.16 16.94
CA GLY A 200 -7.73 -3.87 18.36
C GLY A 200 -6.66 -4.72 19.04
N TYR A 201 -5.65 -5.19 18.31
CA TYR A 201 -4.54 -5.93 18.90
C TYR A 201 -3.47 -5.02 19.52
N ALA A 202 -3.53 -3.71 19.28
CA ALA A 202 -2.64 -2.71 19.88
C ALA A 202 -3.43 -1.46 20.32
N PRO A 203 -4.40 -1.57 21.25
CA PRO A 203 -5.27 -0.45 21.63
C PRO A 203 -4.53 0.69 22.32
N ASP A 204 -3.42 0.38 23.02
CA ASP A 204 -2.60 1.33 23.76
C ASP A 204 -1.44 1.92 22.93
N GLU A 205 -1.42 1.72 21.61
CA GLU A 205 -0.38 2.24 20.71
C GLU A 205 -0.37 3.78 20.68
N GLN A 206 0.79 4.37 21.03
CA GLN A 206 1.03 5.82 21.08
C GLN A 206 2.26 6.18 20.23
N LEU A 207 2.20 5.89 18.94
CA LEU A 207 3.30 6.18 18.00
C LEU A 207 3.16 7.59 17.41
N SER A 208 4.28 8.26 17.21
CA SER A 208 4.29 9.48 16.40
C SER A 208 4.14 9.14 14.91
N ILE A 209 3.71 10.10 14.09
CA ILE A 209 3.69 9.95 12.62
C ILE A 209 5.06 9.45 12.10
N LYS A 210 6.15 9.97 12.63
CA LYS A 210 7.50 9.54 12.26
C LYS A 210 7.74 8.07 12.59
N ASP A 211 7.27 7.60 13.74
CA ASP A 211 7.38 6.20 14.11
C ASP A 211 6.51 5.29 13.24
N LEU A 212 5.32 5.76 12.83
CA LEU A 212 4.45 5.06 11.89
C LEU A 212 5.12 4.91 10.52
N LEU A 213 5.68 5.99 9.97
CA LEU A 213 6.40 5.97 8.69
C LEU A 213 7.69 5.14 8.73
N LEU A 214 8.24 4.91 9.93
CA LEU A 214 9.36 3.99 10.18
C LEU A 214 8.89 2.57 10.51
N GLU A 215 7.59 2.29 10.38
CA GLU A 215 6.96 0.98 10.58
C GLU A 215 7.22 0.39 11.98
N ARG A 216 7.27 1.23 13.02
CA ARG A 216 7.56 0.82 14.40
C ARG A 216 6.36 0.17 15.14
N PHE A 217 5.29 -0.10 14.42
CA PHE A 217 4.10 -0.79 14.94
C PHE A 217 4.22 -2.32 14.80
N GLN A 218 3.35 -3.04 15.51
CA GLN A 218 3.20 -4.49 15.34
C GLN A 218 2.43 -4.81 14.05
N GLY A 219 2.87 -5.85 13.32
CA GLY A 219 2.20 -6.34 12.12
C GLY A 219 2.64 -5.64 10.84
N ILE A 220 2.13 -6.10 9.70
CA ILE A 220 2.46 -5.57 8.36
C ILE A 220 1.22 -5.50 7.49
N ARG A 221 1.32 -4.72 6.41
CA ARG A 221 0.25 -4.56 5.42
C ARG A 221 0.76 -4.69 3.97
N PRO A 222 1.23 -5.89 3.56
CA PRO A 222 1.84 -6.08 2.25
C PRO A 222 0.87 -5.76 1.13
N ALA A 223 1.29 -4.85 0.25
CA ALA A 223 0.51 -4.42 -0.90
C ALA A 223 0.80 -5.28 -2.14
N VAL A 224 -0.20 -5.44 -2.99
CA VAL A 224 -0.08 -6.16 -4.27
C VAL A 224 0.92 -5.43 -5.19
N GLY A 225 1.80 -6.19 -5.86
CA GLY A 225 2.87 -5.67 -6.72
C GLY A 225 4.17 -5.35 -5.97
N TYR A 226 4.16 -5.30 -4.64
CA TYR A 226 5.36 -5.08 -3.84
C TYR A 226 6.17 -6.37 -3.68
N PRO A 227 7.47 -6.29 -3.28
CA PRO A 227 8.36 -7.46 -3.26
C PRO A 227 7.86 -8.67 -2.45
N SER A 228 7.05 -8.46 -1.41
CA SER A 228 6.46 -9.53 -0.59
C SER A 228 5.19 -10.16 -1.20
N LEU A 229 4.51 -9.45 -2.09
CA LEU A 229 3.27 -9.88 -2.76
C LEU A 229 3.29 -9.43 -4.23
N PRO A 230 4.23 -9.94 -5.05
CA PRO A 230 4.55 -9.34 -6.35
C PRO A 230 3.52 -9.61 -7.47
N ASP A 231 2.68 -10.62 -7.32
CA ASP A 231 1.70 -11.01 -8.35
C ASP A 231 0.54 -10.01 -8.42
N GLN A 232 0.53 -9.15 -9.43
CA GLN A 232 -0.55 -8.19 -9.68
C GLN A 232 -1.91 -8.85 -9.95
N SER A 233 -1.95 -10.10 -10.43
CA SER A 233 -3.23 -10.80 -10.63
C SER A 233 -3.96 -11.09 -9.31
N THR A 234 -3.26 -10.97 -8.17
CA THR A 234 -3.88 -10.99 -6.83
C THR A 234 -4.98 -9.94 -6.69
N ASN A 235 -4.93 -8.82 -7.41
CA ASN A 235 -5.99 -7.82 -7.38
C ASN A 235 -7.36 -8.39 -7.76
N PHE A 236 -7.42 -9.32 -8.73
CA PHE A 236 -8.69 -9.97 -9.11
C PHE A 236 -9.27 -10.78 -7.95
N ASP A 237 -8.40 -11.48 -7.22
CA ASP A 237 -8.79 -12.33 -6.11
C ASP A 237 -9.30 -11.47 -4.94
N LEU A 238 -8.60 -10.37 -4.63
CA LEU A 238 -8.99 -9.45 -3.57
C LEU A 238 -10.26 -8.66 -3.90
N ASP A 239 -10.46 -8.25 -5.16
CA ASP A 239 -11.68 -7.56 -5.60
C ASP A 239 -12.90 -8.48 -5.56
N ALA A 240 -12.77 -9.72 -6.02
CA ALA A 240 -13.84 -10.71 -5.92
C ALA A 240 -14.29 -10.97 -4.47
N TRP A 241 -13.42 -10.68 -3.50
CA TRP A 241 -13.70 -10.87 -2.08
C TRP A 241 -14.15 -9.60 -1.34
N LEU A 242 -13.51 -8.46 -1.61
CA LEU A 242 -13.75 -7.21 -0.91
C LEU A 242 -14.74 -6.28 -1.65
N ASP A 243 -14.93 -6.46 -2.96
CA ASP A 243 -15.70 -5.60 -3.86
C ASP A 243 -15.14 -4.17 -3.90
N PHE A 244 -14.08 -3.99 -4.70
CA PHE A 244 -13.34 -2.73 -4.84
C PHE A 244 -14.21 -1.63 -5.46
N SER A 245 -15.20 -2.00 -6.27
CA SER A 245 -16.13 -1.07 -6.92
C SER A 245 -16.91 -0.20 -5.92
N ARG A 246 -17.04 -0.65 -4.66
CA ARG A 246 -17.69 0.10 -3.57
C ARG A 246 -17.00 1.39 -3.19
N ILE A 247 -15.74 1.56 -3.58
CA ILE A 247 -14.99 2.80 -3.41
C ILE A 247 -14.49 3.36 -4.75
N GLY A 248 -15.14 3.00 -5.87
CA GLY A 248 -14.83 3.55 -7.19
C GLY A 248 -13.66 2.88 -7.92
N ILE A 249 -13.00 1.90 -7.32
CA ILE A 249 -11.88 1.20 -7.97
C ILE A 249 -12.41 0.18 -8.99
N ARG A 250 -11.83 0.18 -10.18
CA ARG A 250 -12.02 -0.80 -11.24
C ARG A 250 -10.70 -1.51 -11.53
N ILE A 251 -10.76 -2.78 -11.95
CA ILE A 251 -9.56 -3.54 -12.33
C ILE A 251 -9.54 -3.77 -13.83
N THR A 252 -8.42 -3.50 -14.47
CA THR A 252 -8.19 -3.77 -15.89
C THR A 252 -7.98 -5.26 -16.15
N GLU A 253 -7.99 -5.68 -17.41
CA GLU A 253 -7.68 -7.07 -17.79
C GLU A 253 -6.27 -7.53 -17.36
N THR A 254 -5.37 -6.59 -17.08
CA THR A 254 -4.00 -6.84 -16.62
C THR A 254 -3.85 -6.75 -15.11
N GLY A 255 -4.92 -6.64 -14.34
CA GLY A 255 -4.85 -6.56 -12.87
C GLY A 255 -4.42 -5.19 -12.34
N ALA A 256 -4.27 -4.18 -13.21
CA ALA A 256 -4.01 -2.81 -12.78
C ALA A 256 -5.31 -2.20 -12.23
N MET A 257 -5.19 -1.33 -11.24
CA MET A 257 -6.33 -0.62 -10.66
C MET A 257 -6.52 0.74 -11.33
N ILE A 258 -7.78 1.18 -11.44
CA ILE A 258 -8.20 2.50 -11.87
C ILE A 258 -9.11 3.05 -10.77
N PRO A 259 -8.83 4.22 -10.16
CA PRO A 259 -7.73 5.16 -10.47
C PRO A 259 -6.33 4.56 -10.28
N HIS A 260 -5.31 5.11 -10.95
CA HIS A 260 -3.92 4.66 -10.79
C HIS A 260 -3.45 4.79 -9.34
N ALA A 261 -3.83 5.88 -8.68
CA ALA A 261 -3.69 6.17 -7.27
C ALA A 261 -4.62 5.28 -6.43
N SER A 262 -4.37 3.98 -6.51
CA SER A 262 -5.06 2.96 -5.75
C SER A 262 -4.05 1.97 -5.19
N VAL A 263 -4.33 1.47 -3.99
CA VAL A 263 -3.48 0.48 -3.31
C VAL A 263 -4.37 -0.61 -2.74
N SER A 264 -3.98 -1.86 -2.87
CA SER A 264 -4.66 -3.00 -2.26
C SER A 264 -3.65 -3.92 -1.60
N GLY A 265 -4.12 -4.77 -0.67
CA GLY A 265 -3.24 -5.71 -0.01
C GLY A 265 -3.86 -6.46 1.14
N LEU A 266 -2.99 -7.03 1.96
CA LEU A 266 -3.35 -7.79 3.16
C LEU A 266 -2.99 -7.01 4.42
N ILE A 267 -3.54 -7.41 5.56
CA ILE A 267 -3.12 -6.97 6.90
C ILE A 267 -2.83 -8.21 7.74
N LEU A 268 -1.61 -8.31 8.26
CA LEU A 268 -1.15 -9.44 9.06
C LEU A 268 -0.68 -8.94 10.42
N ALA A 269 -1.32 -9.41 11.49
CA ALA A 269 -1.12 -8.89 12.85
C ALA A 269 0.03 -9.55 13.63
N HIS A 270 0.62 -10.64 13.11
CA HIS A 270 1.60 -11.42 13.85
C HIS A 270 2.81 -10.55 14.26
N PRO A 271 3.27 -10.59 15.53
CA PRO A 271 4.29 -9.67 16.02
C PRO A 271 5.67 -9.85 15.40
N GLN A 272 5.93 -10.99 14.78
CA GLN A 272 7.16 -11.26 14.03
C GLN A 272 7.01 -11.08 12.52
N ALA A 273 5.84 -10.62 12.05
CA ALA A 273 5.64 -10.35 10.64
C ALA A 273 6.55 -9.22 10.19
N LYS A 274 7.18 -9.39 9.03
CA LYS A 274 8.10 -8.42 8.43
C LYS A 274 8.00 -8.48 6.93
N TYR A 275 8.26 -7.34 6.28
CA TYR A 275 8.40 -7.30 4.83
C TYR A 275 9.66 -8.08 4.39
N PHE A 276 9.55 -8.72 3.24
CA PHE A 276 10.64 -9.44 2.59
C PHE A 276 10.43 -9.40 1.07
N ALA A 277 11.49 -9.61 0.30
CA ALA A 277 11.37 -9.85 -1.13
C ALA A 277 11.24 -11.36 -1.39
N VAL A 278 10.21 -11.78 -2.13
CA VAL A 278 10.09 -13.17 -2.61
C VAL A 278 11.31 -13.54 -3.45
N GLY A 279 11.78 -12.60 -4.29
CA GLY A 279 12.92 -12.81 -5.17
C GLY A 279 12.59 -13.69 -6.38
N LYS A 280 13.61 -14.33 -6.94
CA LYS A 280 13.45 -15.29 -8.04
C LYS A 280 12.84 -16.61 -7.54
N ILE A 281 11.88 -17.14 -8.29
CA ILE A 281 11.24 -18.43 -8.07
C ILE A 281 11.60 -19.42 -9.19
N GLY A 282 11.56 -20.70 -8.87
CA GLY A 282 11.75 -21.79 -9.81
C GLY A 282 10.49 -22.11 -10.60
N GLU A 283 10.69 -22.85 -11.69
CA GLU A 283 9.61 -23.32 -12.56
C GLU A 283 8.65 -24.28 -11.85
N ASP A 284 9.14 -24.99 -10.83
CA ASP A 284 8.36 -25.84 -9.94
C ASP A 284 7.32 -25.04 -9.14
N GLN A 285 7.74 -23.95 -8.50
CA GLN A 285 6.85 -23.08 -7.74
C GLN A 285 5.89 -22.34 -8.66
N LEU A 286 6.33 -21.92 -9.86
CA LEU A 286 5.43 -21.31 -10.83
C LEU A 286 4.28 -22.25 -11.23
N GLN A 287 4.58 -23.52 -11.49
CA GLN A 287 3.58 -24.54 -11.84
C GLN A 287 2.62 -24.82 -10.69
N ASP A 288 3.14 -25.00 -9.47
CA ASP A 288 2.34 -25.16 -8.27
C ASP A 288 1.43 -23.95 -8.02
N TYR A 289 1.98 -22.74 -8.09
CA TYR A 289 1.25 -21.50 -7.87
C TYR A 289 0.12 -21.32 -8.88
N ALA A 290 0.40 -21.54 -10.18
CA ALA A 290 -0.61 -21.46 -11.22
C ALA A 290 -1.74 -22.50 -11.03
N SER A 291 -1.38 -23.73 -10.64
CA SER A 291 -2.34 -24.78 -10.28
C SER A 291 -3.24 -24.34 -9.11
N ARG A 292 -2.65 -23.79 -8.04
CA ARG A 292 -3.40 -23.28 -6.88
C ARG A 292 -4.31 -22.10 -7.20
N LYS A 293 -3.92 -21.23 -8.15
CA LYS A 293 -4.79 -20.15 -8.68
C LYS A 293 -5.87 -20.66 -9.65
N GLY A 294 -5.78 -21.92 -10.09
CA GLY A 294 -6.65 -22.46 -11.14
C GLY A 294 -6.46 -21.76 -12.49
N LYS A 295 -5.23 -21.33 -12.80
CA LYS A 295 -4.90 -20.58 -14.03
C LYS A 295 -3.83 -21.32 -14.85
N PRO A 296 -3.82 -21.18 -16.19
CA PRO A 296 -2.73 -21.68 -17.00
C PRO A 296 -1.39 -21.07 -16.59
N VAL A 297 -0.33 -21.87 -16.58
CA VAL A 297 1.04 -21.45 -16.21
C VAL A 297 1.49 -20.24 -17.02
N ASP A 298 1.25 -20.24 -18.34
CA ASP A 298 1.64 -19.14 -19.23
C ASP A 298 0.91 -17.82 -18.94
N ALA A 299 -0.30 -17.88 -18.36
CA ALA A 299 -1.01 -16.69 -17.95
C ALA A 299 -0.35 -16.06 -16.71
N ILE A 300 -0.02 -16.88 -15.71
CA ILE A 300 0.64 -16.46 -14.48
C ILE A 300 2.09 -16.01 -14.72
N ARG A 301 2.78 -16.67 -15.66
CA ARG A 301 4.14 -16.30 -16.07
C ARG A 301 4.26 -14.83 -16.42
N LYS A 302 3.25 -14.25 -17.09
CA LYS A 302 3.23 -12.83 -17.49
C LYS A 302 3.29 -11.91 -16.28
N PHE A 303 2.55 -12.21 -15.22
CA PHE A 303 2.53 -11.45 -13.97
C PHE A 303 3.80 -11.60 -13.15
N LEU A 304 4.48 -12.74 -13.25
CA LEU A 304 5.68 -13.06 -12.48
C LEU A 304 6.98 -12.91 -13.28
N THR A 305 6.96 -12.18 -14.41
CA THR A 305 8.15 -11.98 -15.27
C THR A 305 9.35 -11.44 -14.48
N ALA A 306 9.13 -10.51 -13.54
CA ALA A 306 10.21 -9.97 -12.70
C ALA A 306 10.76 -11.00 -11.69
N ASN A 307 9.99 -12.03 -11.35
CA ASN A 307 10.30 -13.06 -10.37
C ASN A 307 10.83 -14.36 -11.01
N LEU A 308 10.93 -14.45 -12.34
CA LEU A 308 11.46 -15.63 -13.05
C LEU A 308 12.87 -15.40 -13.58
#